data_AF-A0A387BDQ4-F1
#
_entry.id   AF-A0A387BDQ4-F1
#
_cell.length_a   1.000
_cell.length_b   1.000
_cell.length_c   1.000
_cell.angle_alpha   90.00
_cell.angle_beta   90.00
_cell.angle_gamma   90.00
#
_symmetry.space_group_name_H-M   'P 1'
#
loop_
_entity.id
_entity.type
_entity.pdbx_description
1 polymer ?
#
loop_
_entity_poly.entity_id
_entity_poly.type
_entity_poly.pdbx_seq_one_letter_code
_entity_poly.pdbx_strand_id
1 'polypeptide(L)'
;MADGPDPEATPGSAPDAPAVAIRVTRTGGIAGIRRGWRVESGEPDGWAGLVDACPWDEGAVPDGADRFTWCIEVHAPEPERRAEVPETAMRGPWRELVERVRDEGEPVRARRGGADA
;
A
#
# COMPACT_ATOMS: atom_id res chain seq x y z
N MET A 1 -12.29 -7.52 -47.76
CA MET A 1 -12.40 -6.11 -47.35
C MET A 1 -12.62 -6.13 -45.85
N ALA A 2 -11.71 -5.47 -45.14
CA ALA A 2 -11.38 -5.58 -43.72
C ALA A 2 -12.50 -6.05 -42.77
N ASP A 3 -12.19 -7.16 -42.08
CA ASP A 3 -12.50 -7.36 -40.66
C ASP A 3 -12.04 -6.09 -39.93
N GLY A 4 -12.99 -5.20 -39.61
CA GLY A 4 -12.69 -3.99 -38.88
C GLY A 4 -12.28 -4.39 -37.47
N PRO A 5 -11.19 -3.85 -36.90
CA PRO A 5 -10.87 -4.13 -35.52
C PRO A 5 -12.06 -3.66 -34.67
N ASP A 6 -12.54 -4.55 -33.80
CA ASP A 6 -13.44 -4.17 -32.71
C ASP A 6 -12.90 -2.88 -32.08
N PRO A 7 -13.70 -1.81 -31.97
CA PRO A 7 -13.29 -0.66 -31.18
C PRO A 7 -13.16 -1.16 -29.75
N GLU A 8 -11.90 -1.36 -29.36
CA GLU A 8 -11.40 -1.43 -28.00
C GLU A 8 -12.45 -1.92 -27.02
N ALA A 9 -12.49 -3.25 -26.81
CA ALA A 9 -12.85 -3.77 -25.52
C ALA A 9 -11.92 -3.07 -24.50
N THR A 10 -12.34 -1.89 -24.03
CA THR A 10 -11.76 -1.22 -22.88
C THR A 10 -11.79 -2.32 -21.83
N PRO A 11 -10.64 -2.83 -21.35
CA PRO A 11 -10.68 -3.86 -20.32
C PRO A 11 -11.53 -3.27 -19.22
N GLY A 12 -12.64 -3.94 -18.94
CA GLY A 12 -13.69 -3.39 -18.10
C GLY A 12 -13.04 -2.81 -16.86
N SER A 13 -13.28 -1.51 -16.62
CA SER A 13 -13.29 -1.02 -15.25
C SER A 13 -14.19 -1.98 -14.52
N ALA A 14 -13.59 -2.92 -13.79
CA ALA A 14 -14.34 -3.80 -12.94
C ALA A 14 -15.12 -2.86 -12.02
N PRO A 15 -16.46 -2.82 -12.07
CA PRO A 15 -17.25 -1.85 -11.31
C PRO A 15 -17.14 -2.04 -9.79
N ASP A 16 -16.30 -3.00 -9.35
CA ASP A 16 -15.97 -3.34 -7.97
C ASP A 16 -14.52 -2.99 -7.56
N ALA A 17 -13.71 -2.34 -8.43
CA ALA A 17 -12.38 -1.92 -8.02
C ALA A 17 -12.48 -0.86 -6.91
N PRO A 18 -11.76 -1.01 -5.78
CA PRO A 18 -11.85 -0.06 -4.68
C PRO A 18 -11.29 1.29 -5.13
N ALA A 19 -12.00 2.37 -4.77
CA ALA A 19 -11.53 3.74 -5.01
C ALA A 19 -10.23 4.05 -4.23
N VAL A 20 -10.02 3.37 -3.11
CA VAL A 20 -8.79 3.42 -2.30
C VAL A 20 -8.32 2.03 -1.98
N ALA A 21 -7.05 1.75 -2.26
CA ALA A 21 -6.39 0.51 -1.88
C ALA A 21 -5.00 0.83 -1.35
N ILE A 22 -4.82 0.68 -0.04
CA ILE A 22 -3.55 0.97 0.65
C ILE A 22 -3.13 -0.25 1.45
N ARG A 23 -1.86 -0.61 1.34
CA ARG A 23 -1.25 -1.71 2.06
C ARG A 23 -0.03 -1.22 2.81
N VAL A 24 0.04 -1.61 4.08
CA VAL A 24 1.18 -1.32 4.95
C VAL A 24 1.74 -2.62 5.47
N THR A 25 3.04 -2.85 5.30
CA THR A 25 3.73 -4.02 5.84
C THR A 25 4.90 -3.58 6.71
N ARG A 26 4.89 -3.98 7.97
CA ARG A 26 6.05 -3.85 8.86
C ARG A 26 6.90 -5.11 8.78
N THR A 27 8.16 -4.93 8.42
CA THR A 27 9.19 -5.97 8.37
C THR A 27 10.31 -5.62 9.35
N GLY A 28 10.87 -6.61 10.06
CA GLY A 28 12.01 -6.36 10.95
C GLY A 28 12.09 -7.25 12.19
N GLY A 29 13.26 -7.23 12.84
CA GLY A 29 13.60 -8.05 14.00
C GLY A 29 14.30 -9.38 13.65
N ILE A 30 15.01 -9.95 14.64
CA ILE A 30 15.87 -11.15 14.53
C ILE A 30 15.07 -12.42 14.15
N ALA A 31 13.73 -12.37 14.20
CA ALA A 31 12.83 -13.50 13.93
C ALA A 31 11.96 -13.35 12.65
N GLY A 32 12.13 -12.30 11.85
CA GLY A 32 11.43 -12.16 10.56
C GLY A 32 9.91 -12.04 10.63
N ILE A 33 9.34 -11.57 11.74
CA ILE A 33 7.89 -11.45 11.90
C ILE A 33 7.37 -10.29 11.04
N ARG A 34 6.75 -10.64 9.92
CA ARG A 34 6.01 -9.71 9.05
C ARG A 34 4.60 -9.48 9.59
N ARG A 35 4.22 -8.21 9.79
CA ARG A 35 2.83 -7.82 10.08
C ARG A 35 2.36 -6.90 8.96
N GLY A 36 1.21 -7.21 8.38
CA GLY A 36 0.63 -6.42 7.30
C GLY A 36 -0.77 -5.97 7.64
N TRP A 37 -1.18 -4.84 7.08
CA TRP A 37 -2.52 -4.27 7.14
C TRP A 37 -2.89 -3.79 5.74
N ARG A 38 -4.17 -3.88 5.40
CA ARG A 38 -4.70 -3.40 4.13
C ARG A 38 -6.06 -2.75 4.36
N VAL A 39 -6.27 -1.62 3.72
CA VAL A 39 -7.58 -0.98 3.59
C VAL A 39 -7.97 -0.95 2.12
N GLU A 40 -9.21 -1.33 1.85
CA GLU A 40 -9.85 -1.26 0.54
C GLU A 40 -11.20 -0.57 0.77
N SER A 41 -11.41 0.58 0.14
CA SER A 41 -12.62 1.40 0.32
C SER A 41 -13.16 1.88 -1.02
N GLY A 42 -14.49 1.92 -1.16
CA GLY A 42 -15.17 2.60 -2.26
C GLY A 42 -15.26 4.11 -2.09
N GLU A 43 -14.96 4.62 -0.89
CA GLU A 43 -14.99 6.05 -0.55
C GLU A 43 -13.56 6.59 -0.46
N PRO A 44 -13.13 7.47 -1.38
CA PRO A 44 -11.78 8.05 -1.36
C PRO A 44 -11.61 9.22 -0.41
N ASP A 45 -12.71 9.71 0.17
CA ASP A 45 -12.72 10.91 0.98
C ASP A 45 -11.82 10.77 2.22
N GLY A 46 -10.91 11.72 2.37
CA GLY A 46 -9.96 11.78 3.48
C GLY A 46 -8.71 10.91 3.35
N TRP A 47 -8.63 9.99 2.38
CA TRP A 47 -7.41 9.20 2.13
C TRP A 47 -6.44 9.93 1.19
N ALA A 48 -6.95 10.53 0.11
CA ALA A 48 -6.12 11.23 -0.87
C ALA A 48 -5.24 12.33 -0.24
N GLY A 49 -5.82 13.15 0.65
CA GLY A 49 -5.07 14.20 1.35
C GLY A 49 -3.97 13.67 2.28
N LEU A 50 -4.18 12.53 2.94
CA LEU A 50 -3.16 11.89 3.78
C LEU A 50 -2.03 11.29 2.94
N VAL A 51 -2.39 10.67 1.82
CA VAL A 51 -1.42 10.11 0.86
C VAL A 51 -0.59 11.24 0.26
N ASP A 52 -1.19 12.31 -0.24
CA ASP A 52 -0.46 13.42 -0.87
C ASP A 52 0.42 14.21 0.10
N ALA A 53 0.07 14.24 1.40
CA ALA A 53 0.91 14.87 2.42
C ALA A 53 2.19 14.07 2.72
N CYS A 54 2.26 12.79 2.33
CA CYS A 54 3.44 11.97 2.58
C CYS A 54 4.60 12.36 1.65
N PRO A 55 5.83 12.48 2.16
CA PRO A 55 6.99 12.85 1.35
C PRO A 55 7.54 11.63 0.59
N TRP A 56 6.80 11.15 -0.41
CA TRP A 56 7.15 9.97 -1.22
C TRP A 56 8.50 10.11 -1.93
N ASP A 57 8.79 11.29 -2.49
CA ASP A 57 10.00 11.55 -3.29
C ASP A 57 11.23 11.87 -2.45
N GLU A 58 11.06 12.36 -1.22
CA GLU A 58 12.19 12.64 -0.31
C GLU A 58 12.78 11.38 0.31
N GLY A 59 12.25 10.20 -0.05
CA GLY A 59 12.81 8.89 0.19
C GLY A 59 13.37 8.73 1.60
N ALA A 60 12.58 8.18 2.53
CA ALA A 60 13.06 7.94 3.89
C ALA A 60 14.20 6.90 3.85
N VAL A 61 15.44 7.37 3.64
CA VAL A 61 16.60 6.53 3.38
C VAL A 61 16.84 5.68 4.62
N PRO A 62 16.85 4.34 4.50
CA PRO A 62 17.13 3.49 5.65
C PRO A 62 18.59 3.69 6.07
N ASP A 63 18.81 4.24 7.27
CA ASP A 63 20.13 4.50 7.84
C ASP A 63 20.85 3.21 8.33
N GLY A 64 20.41 2.03 7.87
CA GLY A 64 21.00 0.72 8.19
C GLY A 64 20.94 0.28 9.66
N ALA A 65 20.73 1.20 10.61
CA ALA A 65 20.60 0.96 12.04
C ALA A 65 19.18 0.54 12.46
N ASP A 66 18.19 0.83 11.61
CA ASP A 66 16.80 0.49 11.87
C ASP A 66 16.55 -1.00 11.79
N ARG A 67 16.09 -1.57 12.91
CA ARG A 67 15.74 -2.99 13.01
C ARG A 67 14.39 -3.29 12.35
N PHE A 68 13.60 -2.25 12.07
CA PHE A 68 12.26 -2.33 11.53
C PHE A 68 12.08 -1.32 10.39
N THR A 69 11.47 -1.79 9.30
CA THR A 69 11.13 -1.02 8.10
C THR A 69 9.66 -1.22 7.81
N TRP A 70 9.00 -0.16 7.35
CA TRP A 70 7.62 -0.15 6.90
C TRP A 70 7.58 0.02 5.38
N CYS A 71 6.95 -0.91 4.68
CA CYS A 71 6.64 -0.76 3.26
C CYS A 71 5.19 -0.28 3.14
N ILE A 72 5.00 0.89 2.55
CA ILE A 72 3.70 1.51 2.31
C ILE A 72 3.46 1.49 0.80
N GLU A 73 2.37 0.87 0.38
CA GLU A 73 1.98 0.70 -1.02
C GLU A 73 0.57 1.26 -1.20
N VAL A 74 0.40 2.23 -2.09
CA VAL A 74 -0.88 2.81 -2.49
C VAL A 74 -1.12 2.38 -3.93
N HIS A 75 -2.17 1.59 -4.14
CA HIS A 75 -2.57 1.09 -5.45
C HIS A 75 -3.74 1.88 -6.04
N ALA A 76 -4.54 2.53 -5.18
CA ALA A 76 -5.60 3.43 -5.60
C ALA A 76 -5.80 4.55 -4.55
N PRO A 77 -6.13 5.77 -4.99
CA PRO A 77 -6.25 6.20 -6.40
C PRO A 77 -4.88 6.28 -7.11
N GLU A 78 -4.89 6.36 -8.44
CA GLU A 78 -3.67 6.55 -9.24
C GLU A 78 -3.06 7.96 -9.04
N PRO A 79 -1.73 8.12 -9.23
CA PRO A 79 -0.76 7.08 -9.58
C PRO A 79 -0.44 6.16 -8.39
N GLU A 80 -0.06 4.92 -8.69
CA GLU A 80 0.44 4.02 -7.65
C GLU A 80 1.70 4.61 -6.99
N ARG A 81 1.76 4.54 -5.67
CA ARG A 81 2.90 5.05 -4.88
C ARG A 81 3.42 3.98 -3.95
N ARG A 82 4.74 3.92 -3.81
CA ARG A 82 5.39 3.03 -2.85
C ARG A 82 6.54 3.74 -2.15
N ALA A 83 6.62 3.56 -0.84
CA ALA A 83 7.72 4.03 -0.04
C ALA A 83 8.15 2.98 0.99
N GLU A 84 9.45 2.91 1.21
CA GLU A 84 10.05 2.16 2.32
C GLU A 84 10.49 3.16 3.37
N VAL A 85 9.91 3.06 4.56
CA VAL A 85 10.07 4.03 5.64
C VAL A 85 10.66 3.30 6.86
N PRO A 86 11.90 3.64 7.28
CA PRO A 86 12.44 3.10 8.52
C PRO A 86 11.59 3.53 9.73
N GLU A 87 11.57 2.73 10.79
CA GLU A 87 10.82 3.05 12.02
C GLU A 87 11.21 4.43 12.58
N THR A 88 12.49 4.82 12.52
CA THR A 88 12.95 6.16 12.96
C THR A 88 12.30 7.32 12.20
N ALA A 89 11.95 7.12 10.92
CA ALA A 89 11.32 8.09 10.05
C ALA A 89 9.78 8.02 10.08
N MET A 90 9.20 7.12 10.86
CA MET A 90 7.74 6.98 11.04
C MET A 90 7.16 8.14 11.86
N ARG A 91 7.12 9.33 11.27
CA ARG A 91 6.71 10.60 11.91
C ARG A 91 5.87 11.43 10.94
N GLY A 92 5.09 12.36 11.48
CA GLY A 92 4.23 13.26 10.70
C GLY A 92 3.27 12.49 9.79
N PRO A 93 3.19 12.84 8.48
CA PRO A 93 2.19 12.28 7.58
C PRO A 93 2.33 10.75 7.40
N TRP A 94 3.55 10.22 7.46
CA TRP A 94 3.76 8.76 7.40
C TRP A 94 3.11 8.02 8.55
N ARG A 95 3.27 8.57 9.77
CA ARG A 95 2.71 7.97 10.98
C ARG A 95 1.19 8.02 10.94
N GLU A 96 0.63 9.16 10.58
CA GLU A 96 -0.81 9.35 10.48
C GLU A 96 -1.45 8.39 9.47
N LEU A 97 -0.84 8.23 8.29
CA LEU A 97 -1.30 7.27 7.29
C LEU A 97 -1.27 5.83 7.82
N VAL A 98 -0.16 5.41 8.41
CA VAL A 98 0.01 4.04 8.93
C VAL A 98 -0.93 3.76 10.10
N GLU A 99 -1.09 4.70 11.03
CA GLU A 99 -2.02 4.56 12.15
C GLU A 99 -3.45 4.40 11.64
N ARG A 100 -3.88 5.25 10.70
CA ARG A 100 -5.20 5.15 10.09
C ARG A 100 -5.43 3.83 9.36
N VAL A 101 -4.47 3.34 8.58
CA VAL A 101 -4.56 2.02 7.92
C VAL A 101 -4.61 0.88 8.95
N ARG A 102 -3.99 1.02 10.12
CA ARG A 102 -4.03 0.00 11.16
C ARG A 102 -5.34 -0.01 11.93
N ASP A 103 -5.97 1.15 12.08
CA ASP A 103 -7.22 1.32 12.81
C ASP A 103 -8.45 0.97 11.95
N GLU A 104 -8.44 1.40 10.67
CA GLU A 104 -9.54 1.15 9.72
C GLU A 104 -9.31 -0.09 8.84
N GLY A 105 -8.06 -0.51 8.66
CA GLY A 105 -7.70 -1.61 7.77
C GLY A 105 -7.67 -2.97 8.45
N GLU A 106 -7.83 -4.00 7.64
CA GLU A 106 -7.80 -5.39 8.08
C GLU A 106 -6.36 -5.90 8.17
N PRO A 107 -5.99 -6.63 9.24
CA PRO A 107 -4.69 -7.27 9.33
C PRO A 107 -4.56 -8.33 8.23
N VAL A 108 -3.59 -8.14 7.34
CA VAL A 108 -3.23 -9.10 6.30
C VAL A 108 -2.60 -10.29 7.01
N ARG A 109 -3.41 -11.32 7.21
CA ARG A 109 -2.90 -12.61 7.68
C ARG A 109 -1.91 -13.09 6.64
N ALA A 110 -0.68 -13.37 7.07
CA ALA A 110 0.26 -14.06 6.21
C ALA A 110 -0.45 -15.30 5.65
N ARG A 111 -0.67 -15.33 4.32
CA ARG A 111 -1.01 -16.58 3.63
C ARG A 111 0.01 -17.59 4.16
N ARG A 112 -0.45 -18.55 4.97
CA ARG A 112 0.36 -19.70 5.37
C ARG A 112 0.72 -20.33 4.03
N GLY A 113 1.98 -20.19 3.61
CA GLY A 113 2.49 -20.91 2.44
C GLY A 113 2.34 -22.39 2.75
N GLY A 114 1.31 -23.01 2.22
CA GLY A 114 1.39 -24.42 1.88
C GLY A 114 2.41 -24.46 0.74
N ALA A 115 3.60 -24.93 1.06
CA ALA A 115 4.50 -25.48 0.07
C ALA A 115 3.81 -26.73 -0.47
N ASP A 116 3.37 -26.67 -1.73
CA ASP A 116 3.24 -27.84 -2.57
C ASP A 116 4.65 -28.28 -3.01
N ALA A 117 4.83 -29.60 -3.08
CA ALA A 117 5.97 -30.40 -3.54
C ALA A 117 7.09 -30.72 -2.53
#